data_AF-A0A485MQ79-F1
#
_entry.id   AF-A0A485MQ79-F1
#
_cell.length_a   1.000
_cell.length_b   1.000
_cell.length_c   1.000
_cell.angle_alpha   90.00
_cell.angle_beta   90.00
_cell.angle_gamma   90.00
#
_symmetry.space_group_name_H-M   'P 1'
#
loop_
_entity.id
_entity.type
_entity.pdbx_description
1 polymer ?
#
loop_
_entity_poly.entity_id
_entity_poly.type
_entity_poly.pdbx_seq_one_letter_code
_entity_poly.pdbx_strand_id
1 'polypeptide(L)'
;MRTTPWSCREQFSAGQVLFLKLSTTYTREGSVILFPNYVHNLHLKLKLGECGEGRKWLRLPRGRSHRLHGQLCALCVDMTISDTQDVCKKRLP
;
A
#
# COMPACT_ATOMS: atom_id res chain seq x y z
N MET A 1 0.72 -20.62 -31.17
CA MET A 1 1.07 -21.43 -29.98
C MET A 1 1.03 -20.51 -28.75
N ARG A 2 0.14 -20.85 -27.82
CA ARG A 2 -0.06 -20.44 -26.41
C ARG A 2 0.60 -19.16 -25.90
N THR A 3 -0.25 -18.16 -25.63
CA THR A 3 -0.07 -17.11 -24.62
C THR A 3 0.14 -17.73 -23.25
N THR A 4 1.26 -17.45 -22.57
CA THR A 4 1.44 -17.80 -21.15
C THR A 4 1.01 -16.62 -20.27
N PRO A 5 0.19 -16.85 -19.22
CA PRO A 5 -0.32 -15.78 -18.39
C PRO A 5 0.70 -15.40 -17.29
N TRP A 6 0.99 -14.10 -17.23
CA TRP A 6 1.28 -13.28 -16.05
C TRP A 6 1.80 -14.02 -14.81
N SER A 7 3.13 -14.00 -14.61
CA SER A 7 3.73 -14.30 -13.30
C SER A 7 4.56 -13.10 -12.84
N CYS A 8 3.94 -12.25 -12.04
CA CYS A 8 4.63 -11.29 -11.17
C CYS A 8 4.91 -12.01 -9.84
N ARG A 9 6.03 -12.73 -9.77
CA ARG A 9 6.59 -13.18 -8.50
C ARG A 9 7.77 -12.28 -8.15
N GLU A 10 7.49 -11.06 -7.72
CA GLU A 10 8.44 -10.34 -6.87
C GLU A 10 8.32 -10.96 -5.47
N GLN A 11 9.40 -11.58 -5.01
CA GLN A 11 9.44 -12.23 -3.71
C GLN A 11 9.51 -11.15 -2.62
N PHE A 12 8.35 -10.80 -2.07
CA PHE A 12 8.23 -10.34 -0.69
C PHE A 12 8.73 -11.46 0.23
N SER A 13 9.29 -11.15 1.42
CA SER A 13 9.67 -12.22 2.35
C SER A 13 8.43 -13.08 2.63
N ALA A 14 8.57 -14.41 2.67
CA ALA A 14 7.45 -15.29 3.01
C ALA A 14 6.85 -14.83 4.35
N GLY A 15 5.66 -14.20 4.31
CA GLY A 15 5.02 -13.57 5.47
C GLY A 15 4.69 -12.08 5.33
N GLN A 16 5.13 -11.38 4.29
CA GLN A 16 4.71 -9.99 4.05
C GLN A 16 3.32 -9.94 3.40
N VAL A 17 2.38 -9.30 4.10
CA VAL A 17 1.00 -9.08 3.63
C VAL A 17 0.94 -7.72 2.93
N LEU A 18 0.43 -7.74 1.70
CA LEU A 18 0.23 -6.53 0.89
C LEU A 18 -1.26 -6.26 0.74
N PHE A 19 -1.60 -4.98 0.77
CA PHE A 19 -2.94 -4.49 0.47
C PHE A 19 -2.82 -3.15 -0.27
N LEU A 20 -3.89 -2.78 -0.97
CA LEU A 20 -3.93 -1.57 -1.79
C LEU A 20 -4.85 -0.54 -1.16
N LYS A 21 -4.49 0.73 -1.33
CA LYS A 21 -5.38 1.87 -1.12
C LYS A 21 -5.70 2.50 -2.47
N LEU A 22 -6.93 2.96 -2.64
CA LEU A 22 -7.34 3.68 -3.85
C LEU A 22 -6.67 5.05 -3.91
N SER A 23 -6.44 5.58 -5.11
CA SER A 23 -5.86 6.92 -5.30
C SER A 23 -6.71 8.04 -4.68
N THR A 24 -8.02 7.83 -4.56
CA THR A 24 -8.95 8.77 -3.91
C THR A 24 -8.75 8.88 -2.40
N THR A 25 -7.95 8.01 -1.79
CA THR A 25 -7.63 8.06 -0.35
C THR A 25 -6.55 9.08 0.01
N TYR A 26 -5.83 9.60 -1.00
CA TYR A 26 -4.81 10.62 -0.75
C TYR A 26 -5.46 11.92 -0.26
N THR A 27 -5.07 12.32 0.94
CA THR A 27 -5.40 13.61 1.53
C THR A 27 -4.09 14.33 1.83
N ARG A 28 -4.03 15.63 1.52
CA ARG A 28 -2.85 16.45 1.77
C ARG A 28 -2.99 17.13 3.13
N GLU A 29 -1.86 17.59 3.66
CA GLU A 29 -1.87 18.47 4.82
C GLU A 29 -2.82 19.66 4.60
N GLY A 30 -3.57 20.03 5.64
CA GLY A 30 -4.63 21.04 5.57
C GLY A 30 -5.96 20.55 4.99
N SER A 31 -6.02 19.34 4.44
CA SER A 31 -7.29 18.72 4.03
C SER A 31 -8.04 18.12 5.21
N VAL A 32 -9.37 18.08 5.13
CA VAL A 32 -10.20 17.44 6.16
C VAL A 32 -10.12 15.92 6.04
N ILE A 33 -9.90 15.26 7.17
CA ILE A 33 -10.01 13.80 7.26
C ILE A 33 -11.49 13.43 7.31
N LEU A 34 -11.95 12.69 6.31
CA LEU A 34 -13.33 12.22 6.24
C LEU A 34 -13.47 10.85 6.92
N PHE A 35 -14.44 10.77 7.84
CA PHE A 35 -14.78 9.52 8.52
C PHE A 35 -16.06 8.95 7.91
N PRO A 36 -16.04 7.71 7.40
CA PRO A 36 -17.27 7.04 7.02
C PRO A 36 -18.24 6.90 8.20
N ASN A 37 -19.54 6.94 7.92
CA ASN A 37 -20.58 6.83 8.97
C ASN A 37 -20.56 5.49 9.73
N TYR A 38 -19.90 4.47 9.19
CA TYR A 38 -19.76 3.15 9.83
C TYR A 38 -18.46 3.00 10.66
N VAL A 39 -17.71 4.09 10.87
CA VAL A 39 -16.50 4.06 11.71
C VAL A 39 -16.87 4.01 13.18
N HIS A 40 -16.51 2.91 13.85
CA HIS A 40 -16.60 2.81 15.31
C HIS A 40 -15.24 2.78 16.00
N ASN A 41 -14.19 2.29 15.30
CA ASN A 41 -12.84 2.27 15.83
C ASN A 41 -11.80 2.56 14.73
N LEU A 42 -11.27 3.78 14.71
CA LEU A 42 -10.23 4.20 13.77
C LEU A 42 -8.84 4.15 14.40
N HIS A 43 -7.91 3.43 13.77
CA HIS A 43 -6.50 3.44 14.11
C HIS A 43 -5.69 4.22 13.08
N LEU A 44 -4.78 5.05 13.58
CA LEU A 44 -3.82 5.81 12.78
C LEU A 44 -2.45 5.13 12.90
N LYS A 45 -1.85 4.72 11.77
CA LYS A 45 -0.50 4.17 11.74
C LYS A 45 0.40 5.05 10.89
N LEU A 46 1.42 5.64 11.49
CA LEU A 46 2.42 6.42 10.76
C LEU A 46 3.29 5.48 9.91
N LYS A 47 3.48 5.83 8.63
CA LYS A 47 4.29 5.06 7.68
C LYS A 47 5.13 5.98 6.80
N LEU A 48 6.28 5.48 6.39
CA LEU A 48 7.07 6.09 5.32
C LEU A 48 6.60 5.50 3.98
N GLY A 49 6.08 6.35 3.10
CA GLY A 49 5.73 5.99 1.73
C GLY A 49 6.89 6.32 0.79
N GLU A 50 7.24 5.37 -0.07
CA GLU A 50 8.20 5.58 -1.15
C GLU A 50 7.43 5.89 -2.44
N CYS A 51 7.67 7.05 -3.03
CA CYS A 51 7.09 7.44 -4.31
C CYS A 51 8.09 7.20 -5.45
N GLY A 52 7.68 6.40 -6.43
CA GLY A 52 8.46 6.24 -7.65
C GLY A 52 8.33 7.47 -8.56
N GLU A 53 9.42 7.86 -9.22
CA GLU A 53 9.31 8.66 -10.44
C GLU A 53 8.43 7.92 -11.45
N GLY A 54 7.63 8.64 -12.25
CA GLY A 54 6.58 8.18 -13.16
C GLY A 54 7.00 7.22 -14.29
N ARG A 55 7.85 6.26 -13.98
CA ARG A 55 8.29 5.17 -14.84
C ARG A 55 7.57 3.91 -14.41
N LYS A 56 7.29 3.05 -15.38
CA LYS A 56 6.74 1.71 -15.13
C LYS A 56 7.87 0.82 -14.63
N TRP A 57 7.66 0.17 -13.49
CA TRP A 57 8.63 -0.74 -12.89
C TRP A 57 8.13 -2.17 -13.00
N LEU A 58 9.00 -3.05 -13.50
CA LEU A 58 8.75 -4.48 -13.55
C LEU A 58 10.06 -5.21 -13.19
N ARG A 59 10.03 -5.99 -12.10
CA ARG A 59 11.11 -6.91 -11.69
C ARG A 59 12.43 -6.20 -11.37
N LEU A 60 12.40 -5.30 -10.38
CA LEU A 60 13.63 -4.69 -9.87
C LEU A 60 14.45 -5.71 -9.05
N PRO A 61 15.77 -5.82 -9.28
CA PRO A 61 16.62 -6.67 -8.44
C PRO A 61 16.61 -6.20 -6.99
N ARG A 62 16.48 -7.13 -6.04
CA ARG A 62 16.59 -6.84 -4.61
C ARG A 62 17.88 -6.06 -4.33
N GLY A 63 17.76 -4.94 -3.60
CA GLY A 63 18.89 -4.08 -3.25
C GLY A 63 19.31 -3.03 -4.30
N ARG A 64 18.60 -2.93 -5.43
CA ARG A 64 18.78 -1.84 -6.40
C ARG A 64 17.68 -0.76 -6.35
N SER A 65 16.58 -1.01 -5.64
CA SER A 65 15.44 -0.08 -5.57
C SER A 65 15.78 1.27 -4.93
N HIS A 66 16.63 1.31 -3.91
CA HIS A 66 16.95 2.54 -3.15
C HIS A 66 18.11 3.36 -3.73
N ARG A 67 19.04 2.73 -4.48
CA ARG A 67 20.26 3.39 -4.99
C ARG A 67 20.13 3.96 -6.39
N LEU A 68 19.21 3.44 -7.22
CA LEU A 68 19.02 3.90 -8.60
C LEU A 68 17.94 4.96 -8.75
N HIS A 69 17.18 5.23 -7.69
CA HIS A 69 16.01 6.09 -7.73
C HIS A 69 16.15 7.22 -6.74
N GLY A 70 16.06 8.46 -7.23
CA GLY A 70 15.72 9.60 -6.39
C GLY A 70 14.35 9.33 -5.78
N GLN A 71 14.32 8.68 -4.62
CA GLN A 71 13.09 8.36 -3.92
C GLN A 71 12.57 9.66 -3.29
N LEU A 72 11.46 10.15 -3.82
CA LEU A 72 10.64 11.09 -3.08
C LEU A 72 9.94 10.27 -2.00
N CYS A 73 10.24 10.59 -0.74
CA CYS A 73 9.56 10.00 0.39
C CYS A 73 8.41 10.90 0.83
N ALA A 74 7.29 10.29 1.22
CA ALA A 74 6.16 10.98 1.82
C ALA A 74 5.87 10.38 3.20
N LEU A 75 5.60 11.24 4.18
CA LEU A 75 5.06 10.80 5.45
C LEU A 75 3.57 10.52 5.28
N CYS A 76 3.15 9.28 5.53
CA CYS A 76 1.80 8.80 5.29
C CYS A 76 1.15 8.37 6.59
N VAL A 77 -0.14 8.67 6.75
CA VAL A 77 -0.97 8.11 7.83
C VAL A 77 -1.84 7.02 7.24
N ASP A 78 -1.53 5.78 7.60
CA ASP A 78 -2.33 4.60 7.26
C ASP A 78 -3.52 4.51 8.22
N MET A 79 -4.60 5.19 7.84
CA MET A 79 -5.88 5.10 8.53
C MET A 79 -6.54 3.75 8.26
N THR A 80 -6.97 3.09 9.33
CA THR A 80 -7.61 1.78 9.29
C THR A 80 -8.80 1.73 10.24
N ILE A 81 -9.93 1.25 9.74
CA ILE A 81 -11.13 0.98 10.53
C ILE A 81 -10.97 -0.42 11.12
N SER A 82 -10.50 -0.49 12.36
CA SER A 82 -9.97 -1.72 12.97
C SER A 82 -11.03 -2.79 13.17
N ASP A 83 -12.23 -2.41 13.60
CA ASP A 83 -13.39 -3.27 13.75
C ASP A 83 -13.79 -3.93 12.43
N THR A 84 -13.84 -3.14 11.35
CA THR A 84 -14.09 -3.67 10.00
C THR A 84 -12.95 -4.59 9.55
N GLN A 85 -11.70 -4.21 9.81
CA GLN A 85 -10.54 -5.02 9.45
C GLN A 85 -10.57 -6.39 10.13
N ASP A 86 -10.96 -6.46 11.41
CA ASP A 86 -11.00 -7.72 12.16
C ASP A 86 -12.12 -8.65 11.67
N VAL A 87 -13.28 -8.08 11.28
CA VAL A 87 -14.33 -8.85 10.59
C VAL A 87 -13.82 -9.38 9.24
N CYS A 88 -13.09 -8.57 8.46
CA CYS A 88 -12.50 -8.99 7.19
C CYS A 88 -11.46 -10.09 7.37
N LYS A 89 -10.57 -9.99 8.38
CA LYS A 89 -9.56 -11.02 8.66
C LYS A 89 -10.18 -12.38 8.95
N LYS A 90 -11.29 -12.42 9.69
CA LYS A 90 -12.03 -13.67 9.97
C LYS A 90 -12.63 -14.33 8.73
N ARG A 91 -12.75 -13.60 7.63
CA ARG A 91 -13.29 -14.09 6.35
C ARG A 91 -12.20 -14.46 5.35
N LEU A 92 -10.93 -14.21 5.67
CA LEU A 92 -9.81 -14.64 4.84
C LEU A 92 -9.59 -16.15 5.06
N PRO A 93 -9.45 -16.95 3.98
CA PRO A 93 -9.16 -18.38 4.06
C PRO A 93 -7.75 -18.67 4.61
#